data_AF-A0ABD4ZT86-F1
#
_entry.id   AF-A0ABD4ZT86-F1
#
_cell.length_a   1.000
_cell.length_b   1.000
_cell.length_c   1.000
_cell.angle_alpha   90.00
_cell.angle_beta   90.00
_cell.angle_gamma   90.00
#
_symmetry.space_group_name_H-M   'P 1'
#
loop_
_entity.id
_entity.type
_entity.pdbx_description
1 polymer ?
#
loop_
_entity_poly.entity_id
_entity_poly.type
_entity_poly.pdbx_seq_one_letter_code
_entity_poly.pdbx_strand_id
1 'polypeptide(L)'
;MKKNRGWGYRLLCIISLVSAPLVSAGATYAETIDTGTSSVNQVTESTTNTSRTTTETTDSTTATSSTIDTSTSEASTNSSTDSFGETTTSSSEITVSSTEETDTSEANPVITVKELANSNRYVKINTFTATTTESQAMDSRQVLYTLNQSQLTATGSITELAGHVYKSVKQYQDTATKKKYSELLDEQNHVIGIVEAESVTTADGVFQSEKKYATVQSGNYPLWESIFFDKQLGTTKTINQQTFQVKESFKHGNGSTYYALYTDKNQFIGWINAKGAADAKSPGGIWQSESKYATIISGNYTLW
;
A
#
# COMPACT_ATOMS: atom_id res chain seq x y z
N MET A 1 58.96 0.51 -24.27
CA MET A 1 57.57 0.22 -24.67
C MET A 1 56.66 0.29 -23.45
N LYS A 2 55.40 0.73 -23.58
CA LYS A 2 54.47 0.86 -22.45
C LYS A 2 53.86 -0.50 -22.05
N LYS A 3 53.73 -0.78 -20.75
CA LYS A 3 52.88 -1.84 -20.20
C LYS A 3 51.88 -1.22 -19.22
N ASN A 4 50.68 -0.90 -19.71
CA ASN A 4 49.51 -0.79 -18.85
C ASN A 4 48.88 -2.18 -18.75
N ARG A 5 48.55 -2.62 -17.53
CA ARG A 5 47.51 -3.63 -17.28
C ARG A 5 46.61 -3.06 -16.19
N GLY A 6 45.31 -3.07 -16.45
CA GLY A 6 44.31 -2.37 -15.63
C GLY A 6 44.11 -3.00 -14.26
N TRP A 7 43.75 -2.17 -13.29
CA TRP A 7 43.37 -2.61 -11.95
C TRP A 7 41.87 -2.93 -11.94
N GLY A 8 41.52 -4.21 -11.83
CA GLY A 8 40.13 -4.68 -11.95
C GLY A 8 39.34 -4.50 -10.65
N TYR A 9 38.72 -3.34 -10.45
CA TYR A 9 37.77 -3.13 -9.37
C TYR A 9 36.47 -3.93 -9.60
N ARG A 10 36.37 -5.12 -9.01
CA ARG A 10 35.07 -5.79 -8.81
C ARG A 10 34.35 -5.15 -7.64
N LEU A 11 33.44 -4.22 -7.92
CA LEU A 11 32.57 -3.62 -6.90
C LEU A 11 31.46 -4.62 -6.54
N LEU A 12 31.71 -5.44 -5.51
CA LEU A 12 30.68 -6.29 -4.90
C LEU A 12 29.68 -5.41 -4.16
N CYS A 13 28.56 -5.08 -4.80
CA CYS A 13 27.39 -4.52 -4.12
C CYS A 13 26.76 -5.58 -3.22
N ILE A 14 27.28 -5.69 -1.99
CA ILE A 14 26.62 -6.43 -0.91
C ILE A 14 25.34 -5.66 -0.56
N ILE A 15 24.18 -6.20 -0.95
CA ILE A 15 22.89 -5.67 -0.53
C ILE A 15 22.71 -6.05 0.95
N SER A 16 23.06 -5.11 1.83
CA SER A 16 22.83 -5.24 3.26
C SER A 16 21.33 -5.15 3.55
N LEU A 17 20.67 -6.31 3.63
CA LEU A 17 19.29 -6.43 4.12
C LEU A 17 19.21 -5.99 5.60
N VAL A 18 18.99 -4.69 5.82
CA VAL A 18 18.54 -4.17 7.10
C VAL A 18 17.05 -4.48 7.19
N SER A 19 16.72 -5.64 7.77
CA SER A 19 15.33 -6.02 8.05
C SER A 19 14.69 -5.04 9.02
N ALA A 20 13.94 -4.07 8.49
CA ALA A 20 13.02 -3.29 9.28
C ALA A 20 11.94 -4.24 9.84
N PRO A 21 11.71 -4.30 11.16
CA PRO A 21 10.68 -5.15 11.71
C PRO A 21 9.29 -4.67 11.27
N LEU A 22 8.41 -5.60 10.88
CA LEU A 22 6.98 -5.31 10.72
C LEU A 22 6.42 -4.91 12.09
N VAL A 23 6.27 -3.60 12.32
CA VAL A 23 5.49 -3.08 13.44
C VAL A 23 4.01 -3.34 13.12
N SER A 24 3.53 -4.50 13.54
CA SER A 24 2.10 -4.81 13.60
C SER A 24 1.43 -3.85 14.58
N ALA A 25 0.86 -2.76 14.06
CA ALA A 25 0.15 -1.74 14.84
C ALA A 25 -1.26 -2.22 15.24
N GLY A 26 -1.33 -3.39 15.90
CA GLY A 26 -2.55 -3.95 16.47
C GLY A 26 -3.02 -3.17 17.70
N ALA A 27 -3.52 -1.96 17.50
CA ALA A 27 -4.08 -1.12 18.56
C ALA A 27 -5.47 -1.63 18.98
N THR A 28 -5.50 -2.61 19.89
CA THR A 28 -6.74 -3.15 20.47
C THR A 28 -7.40 -2.14 21.41
N TYR A 29 -8.29 -1.30 20.88
CA TYR A 29 -9.23 -0.53 21.70
C TYR A 29 -10.43 -1.41 22.06
N ALA A 30 -10.39 -2.00 23.25
CA ALA A 30 -11.55 -2.64 23.86
C ALA A 30 -12.40 -1.57 24.56
N GLU A 31 -13.41 -1.05 23.86
CA GLU A 31 -14.45 -0.20 24.46
C GLU A 31 -15.70 -1.06 24.71
N THR A 32 -16.25 -0.99 25.92
CA THR A 32 -17.37 -1.83 26.36
C THR A 32 -18.68 -1.37 25.72
N ILE A 33 -19.37 -2.25 25.00
CA ILE A 33 -20.71 -1.98 24.49
C ILE A 33 -21.71 -2.05 25.65
N ASP A 34 -22.11 -0.89 26.16
CA ASP A 34 -23.35 -0.73 26.92
C ASP A 34 -24.52 -0.58 25.94
N THR A 35 -25.49 -1.50 25.98
CA THR A 35 -26.60 -1.57 25.01
C THR A 35 -27.79 -0.68 25.40
N GLY A 36 -27.50 0.58 25.70
CA GLY A 36 -28.48 1.63 26.00
C GLY A 36 -29.39 1.98 24.82
N THR A 37 -30.40 1.15 24.57
CA THR A 37 -31.41 1.39 23.52
C THR A 37 -32.31 2.56 23.92
N SER A 38 -32.48 3.54 23.02
CA SER A 38 -33.45 4.62 23.17
C SER A 38 -34.03 5.02 21.82
N SER A 39 -35.26 4.56 21.56
CA SER A 39 -36.02 4.90 20.36
C SER A 39 -36.73 6.25 20.51
N VAL A 40 -36.64 7.10 19.48
CA VAL A 40 -37.41 8.33 19.40
C VAL A 40 -38.81 8.01 18.87
N ASN A 41 -39.82 8.13 19.74
CA ASN A 41 -41.23 8.08 19.35
C ASN A 41 -41.79 9.50 19.25
N GLN A 42 -42.42 9.83 18.13
CA GLN A 42 -43.33 10.97 18.04
C GLN A 42 -44.78 10.49 18.23
N VAL A 43 -45.53 11.16 19.09
CA VAL A 43 -46.99 11.05 19.17
C VAL A 43 -47.58 12.44 19.36
N THR A 44 -48.55 12.79 18.52
CA THR A 44 -49.38 13.98 18.65
C THR A 44 -50.55 13.68 19.58
N GLU A 45 -50.74 14.45 20.66
CA GLU A 45 -51.92 14.30 21.52
C GLU A 45 -53.16 15.02 20.95
N SER A 46 -54.33 14.45 21.23
CA SER A 46 -55.63 15.08 20.99
C SER A 46 -56.60 14.82 22.15
N THR A 47 -56.68 15.82 23.04
CA THR A 47 -57.91 16.33 23.68
C THR A 47 -58.83 15.40 24.51
N THR A 48 -59.02 15.79 25.78
CA THR A 48 -60.31 15.85 26.54
C THR A 48 -60.52 14.94 27.79
N ASN A 49 -60.33 15.54 28.98
CA ASN A 49 -61.12 15.46 30.23
C ASN A 49 -61.39 14.16 31.06
N THR A 50 -61.53 14.43 32.38
CA THR A 50 -62.37 13.74 33.40
C THR A 50 -61.79 12.54 34.20
N SER A 51 -61.12 12.90 35.30
CA SER A 51 -61.44 12.52 36.69
C SER A 51 -61.65 11.05 37.16
N ARG A 52 -60.93 10.70 38.25
CA ARG A 52 -61.48 10.26 39.59
C ARG A 52 -61.02 8.89 40.20
N THR A 53 -59.92 8.95 40.97
CA THR A 53 -59.83 8.52 42.40
C THR A 53 -59.67 7.03 42.82
N THR A 54 -58.77 6.82 43.82
CA THR A 54 -58.65 5.75 44.87
C THR A 54 -58.08 4.32 44.63
N THR A 55 -56.85 4.13 45.19
CA THR A 55 -56.36 3.10 46.18
C THR A 55 -56.12 1.59 45.89
N GLU A 56 -55.16 1.08 46.68
CA GLU A 56 -54.91 -0.28 47.24
C GLU A 56 -53.88 -1.27 46.59
N THR A 57 -52.84 -1.56 47.40
CA THR A 57 -52.28 -2.87 47.88
C THR A 57 -52.96 -4.17 47.38
N THR A 58 -52.36 -5.37 47.26
CA THR A 58 -51.19 -6.13 47.84
C THR A 58 -50.63 -7.15 46.80
N ASP A 59 -49.73 -8.11 47.06
CA ASP A 59 -48.41 -8.22 47.76
C ASP A 59 -47.90 -9.70 47.67
N SER A 60 -46.59 -9.97 47.89
CA SER A 60 -45.99 -11.32 48.14
C SER A 60 -46.03 -12.36 46.97
N THR A 61 -45.20 -13.43 46.85
CA THR A 61 -44.07 -13.99 47.64
C THR A 61 -43.14 -14.96 46.82
N THR A 62 -41.94 -15.26 47.36
CA THR A 62 -41.19 -16.57 47.32
C THR A 62 -40.51 -17.11 46.04
N ALA A 63 -39.22 -16.78 45.88
CA ALA A 63 -38.00 -17.63 45.98
C ALA A 63 -37.78 -19.01 45.26
N THR A 64 -36.47 -19.35 45.15
CA THR A 64 -35.81 -20.69 44.98
C THR A 64 -35.26 -21.01 43.58
N SER A 65 -34.09 -21.65 43.35
CA SER A 65 -32.73 -21.67 43.95
C SER A 65 -31.92 -22.79 43.26
N SER A 66 -30.70 -22.57 42.76
CA SER A 66 -29.62 -23.59 42.77
C SER A 66 -28.25 -23.08 42.28
N THR A 67 -27.23 -23.63 42.94
CA THR A 67 -25.78 -23.54 42.72
C THR A 67 -25.30 -24.71 41.80
N ILE A 68 -24.02 -25.04 41.50
CA ILE A 68 -22.72 -24.74 42.13
C ILE A 68 -21.49 -25.10 41.21
N ASP A 69 -20.30 -24.62 41.60
CA ASP A 69 -18.91 -25.14 41.39
C ASP A 69 -18.10 -25.06 40.07
N THR A 70 -16.79 -25.28 40.25
CA THR A 70 -15.63 -25.04 39.38
C THR A 70 -14.47 -25.96 39.80
N SER A 71 -13.73 -26.58 38.86
CA SER A 71 -12.36 -27.14 39.07
C SER A 71 -11.80 -27.90 37.84
N THR A 72 -10.51 -28.30 37.68
CA THR A 72 -9.16 -27.85 38.17
C THR A 72 -8.07 -28.81 37.60
N SER A 73 -6.82 -28.34 37.41
CA SER A 73 -5.55 -29.11 37.22
C SER A 73 -5.31 -29.85 35.87
N GLU A 74 -4.08 -30.23 35.45
CA GLU A 74 -2.68 -29.81 35.75
C GLU A 74 -1.65 -30.43 34.76
N ALA A 75 -0.52 -29.73 34.50
CA ALA A 75 0.84 -30.25 34.17
C ALA A 75 1.05 -31.24 32.97
N SER A 76 2.28 -31.63 32.51
CA SER A 76 3.68 -31.36 32.93
C SER A 76 4.72 -31.47 31.77
N THR A 77 5.83 -30.69 31.87
CA THR A 77 7.30 -30.91 31.59
C THR A 77 7.82 -32.06 30.65
N ASN A 78 9.03 -32.09 30.03
CA ASN A 78 10.29 -31.31 30.12
C ASN A 78 11.32 -31.59 28.95
N SER A 79 12.44 -30.82 28.89
CA SER A 79 13.78 -31.12 28.25
C SER A 79 13.88 -31.19 26.70
N SER A 80 14.88 -30.68 25.94
CA SER A 80 16.30 -30.22 26.11
C SER A 80 17.38 -31.33 25.99
N THR A 81 18.54 -31.20 25.31
CA THR A 81 19.18 -30.07 24.53
C THR A 81 20.43 -30.48 23.68
N ASP A 82 20.64 -29.78 22.54
CA ASP A 82 21.93 -29.23 21.99
C ASP A 82 23.05 -30.10 21.27
N SER A 83 23.90 -29.39 20.48
CA SER A 83 25.32 -29.67 20.06
C SER A 83 25.67 -29.87 18.56
N PHE A 84 26.96 -29.65 18.23
CA PHE A 84 27.61 -29.49 16.90
C PHE A 84 28.58 -30.63 16.52
N GLY A 85 29.01 -30.71 15.23
CA GLY A 85 30.20 -31.48 14.81
C GLY A 85 30.53 -31.41 13.29
N GLU A 86 31.83 -31.34 12.95
CA GLU A 86 32.38 -31.39 11.57
C GLU A 86 33.01 -32.76 11.23
N THR A 87 33.38 -33.01 9.95
CA THR A 87 34.78 -33.35 9.49
C THR A 87 34.88 -34.34 8.29
N THR A 88 35.81 -34.05 7.36
CA THR A 88 36.48 -34.91 6.33
C THR A 88 35.75 -35.61 5.16
N THR A 89 36.10 -35.15 3.94
CA THR A 89 36.97 -35.82 2.93
C THR A 89 36.72 -37.27 2.49
N SER A 90 36.51 -37.45 1.17
CA SER A 90 37.23 -38.45 0.36
C SER A 90 37.30 -38.00 -1.12
N SER A 91 38.19 -38.60 -1.91
CA SER A 91 38.44 -38.26 -3.33
C SER A 91 38.40 -39.52 -4.21
N SER A 92 38.01 -39.35 -5.47
CA SER A 92 38.36 -40.27 -6.56
C SER A 92 38.33 -39.55 -7.91
N GLU A 93 39.39 -39.74 -8.70
CA GLU A 93 39.50 -39.24 -10.07
C GLU A 93 38.98 -40.29 -11.07
N ILE A 94 38.39 -39.85 -12.19
CA ILE A 94 38.30 -40.64 -13.43
C ILE A 94 38.71 -39.72 -14.60
N THR A 95 39.48 -40.26 -15.54
CA THR A 95 40.23 -39.47 -16.53
C THR A 95 39.69 -39.61 -17.96
N VAL A 96 39.78 -38.52 -18.72
CA VAL A 96 39.70 -38.39 -20.20
C VAL A 96 38.43 -38.90 -20.91
N SER A 97 37.65 -37.94 -21.44
CA SER A 97 37.25 -37.96 -22.86
C SER A 97 37.02 -36.53 -23.33
N SER A 98 37.78 -36.10 -24.34
CA SER A 98 37.72 -34.74 -24.89
C SER A 98 36.79 -34.72 -26.10
N THR A 99 35.49 -34.53 -25.87
CA THR A 99 34.55 -34.10 -26.91
C THR A 99 34.67 -32.59 -27.07
N GLU A 100 34.83 -32.11 -28.29
CA GLU A 100 34.95 -30.68 -28.60
C GLU A 100 33.56 -30.02 -28.52
N GLU A 101 33.14 -29.59 -27.33
CA GLU A 101 31.91 -28.83 -27.18
C GLU A 101 32.07 -27.44 -27.82
N THR A 102 31.36 -27.23 -28.92
CA THR A 102 31.13 -25.91 -29.49
C THR A 102 30.25 -25.12 -28.52
N ASP A 103 30.89 -24.37 -27.61
CA ASP A 103 30.26 -23.43 -26.66
C ASP A 103 29.46 -22.36 -27.42
N THR A 104 28.26 -22.75 -27.80
CA THR A 104 27.23 -21.87 -28.34
C THR A 104 26.45 -21.34 -27.15
N SER A 105 27.14 -20.53 -26.33
CA SER A 105 26.53 -19.73 -25.28
C SER A 105 25.38 -18.94 -25.90
N GLU A 106 24.15 -19.39 -25.67
CA GLU A 106 22.96 -18.89 -26.34
C GLU A 106 22.67 -17.49 -25.82
N ALA A 107 23.22 -16.49 -26.53
CA ALA A 107 23.25 -15.12 -26.08
C ALA A 107 21.82 -14.59 -25.91
N ASN A 108 21.44 -14.34 -24.65
CA ASN A 108 20.11 -13.84 -24.26
C ASN A 108 19.63 -12.76 -25.24
N PRO A 109 18.42 -12.91 -25.83
CA PRO A 109 17.99 -12.09 -26.96
C PRO A 109 17.93 -10.62 -26.59
N VAL A 110 18.80 -9.81 -27.21
CA VAL A 110 18.99 -8.40 -26.87
C VAL A 110 17.87 -7.55 -27.50
N ILE A 111 16.80 -7.33 -26.72
CA ILE A 111 15.62 -6.58 -27.16
C ILE A 111 15.99 -5.10 -27.34
N THR A 112 16.00 -4.63 -28.58
CA THR A 112 16.38 -3.24 -28.91
C THR A 112 15.14 -2.36 -29.04
N VAL A 113 14.99 -1.39 -28.14
CA VAL A 113 13.78 -0.57 -27.99
C VAL A 113 13.99 0.91 -28.35
N LYS A 114 12.91 1.54 -28.82
CA LYS A 114 12.77 3.00 -28.88
C LYS A 114 11.88 3.49 -27.73
N GLU A 115 12.17 4.67 -27.21
CA GLU A 115 11.30 5.39 -26.27
C GLU A 115 10.04 5.90 -27.00
N LEU A 116 8.90 5.86 -26.33
CA LEU A 116 7.62 6.43 -26.78
C LEU A 116 7.34 7.73 -26.01
N ALA A 117 6.26 8.43 -26.34
CA ALA A 117 5.81 9.57 -25.55
C ALA A 117 5.52 9.16 -24.10
N ASN A 118 5.88 10.03 -23.13
CA ASN A 118 5.61 9.82 -21.72
C ASN A 118 4.12 9.56 -21.48
N SER A 119 3.83 8.50 -20.72
CA SER A 119 2.46 8.05 -20.42
C SER A 119 1.91 8.71 -19.15
N ASN A 120 2.77 8.96 -18.16
CA ASN A 120 2.41 9.44 -16.81
C ASN A 120 1.18 8.73 -16.23
N ARG A 121 1.21 7.39 -16.18
CA ARG A 121 0.11 6.55 -15.67
C ARG A 121 0.57 5.77 -14.44
N TYR A 122 -0.38 5.31 -13.65
CA TYR A 122 -0.12 4.23 -12.71
C TYR A 122 -0.38 2.88 -13.38
N VAL A 123 0.36 1.86 -12.97
CA VAL A 123 0.27 0.49 -13.46
C VAL A 123 0.26 -0.47 -12.28
N LYS A 124 -0.59 -1.49 -12.30
CA LYS A 124 -0.64 -2.57 -11.31
C LYS A 124 -0.11 -3.84 -11.94
N ILE A 125 0.88 -4.49 -11.34
CA ILE A 125 1.43 -5.73 -11.89
C ILE A 125 0.42 -6.86 -11.69
N ASN A 126 0.15 -7.62 -12.75
CA ASN A 126 -0.83 -8.70 -12.74
C ASN A 126 -0.33 -9.88 -11.90
N THR A 127 -1.24 -10.57 -11.20
CA THR A 127 -0.91 -11.78 -10.44
C THR A 127 -0.87 -12.99 -11.36
N PHE A 128 0.31 -13.57 -11.55
CA PHE A 128 0.50 -14.77 -12.37
C PHE A 128 0.45 -16.03 -11.50
N THR A 129 -0.49 -16.94 -11.78
CA THR A 129 -0.43 -18.30 -11.24
C THR A 129 0.61 -19.09 -12.03
N ALA A 130 1.66 -19.55 -11.35
CA ALA A 130 2.65 -20.44 -11.92
C ALA A 130 1.96 -21.69 -12.48
N THR A 131 1.94 -21.81 -13.81
CA THR A 131 1.30 -22.94 -14.49
C THR A 131 2.35 -24.04 -14.60
N THR A 132 2.33 -24.97 -13.65
CA THR A 132 3.38 -25.99 -13.48
C THR A 132 3.27 -27.12 -14.51
N THR A 133 3.55 -26.82 -15.78
CA THR A 133 3.77 -27.82 -16.85
C THR A 133 4.73 -27.25 -17.88
N GLU A 134 5.77 -28.06 -18.18
CA GLU A 134 6.70 -27.96 -19.31
C GLU A 134 7.50 -26.66 -19.54
N SER A 135 8.80 -26.79 -19.20
CA SER A 135 10.02 -26.29 -19.85
C SER A 135 9.95 -25.28 -21.02
N GLN A 136 11.00 -24.45 -21.05
CA GLN A 136 11.42 -23.47 -22.07
C GLN A 136 10.86 -22.05 -21.94
N ALA A 137 11.80 -21.11 -21.72
CA ALA A 137 11.62 -19.69 -21.44
C ALA A 137 10.81 -19.34 -20.17
N MET A 138 11.22 -18.28 -19.46
CA MET A 138 10.28 -17.60 -18.57
C MET A 138 9.28 -16.84 -19.42
N ASP A 139 8.00 -16.92 -19.08
CA ASP A 139 6.95 -16.07 -19.67
C ASP A 139 7.43 -14.61 -19.66
N SER A 140 7.53 -13.96 -20.81
CA SER A 140 8.13 -12.62 -20.91
C SER A 140 7.34 -11.57 -20.13
N ARG A 141 6.08 -11.87 -19.79
CA ARG A 141 5.21 -11.08 -18.90
C ARG A 141 5.56 -11.23 -17.42
N GLN A 142 6.47 -12.12 -17.04
CA GLN A 142 6.96 -12.29 -15.65
C GLN A 142 8.39 -11.79 -15.45
N VAL A 143 9.06 -11.31 -16.50
CA VAL A 143 10.47 -10.87 -16.46
C VAL A 143 10.60 -9.37 -16.17
N LEU A 144 11.52 -9.02 -15.27
CA LEU A 144 11.97 -7.67 -15.00
C LEU A 144 13.21 -7.36 -15.84
N TYR A 145 13.20 -6.24 -16.57
CA TYR A 145 14.29 -5.79 -17.44
C TYR A 145 14.93 -4.50 -16.93
N THR A 146 16.21 -4.30 -17.25
CA THR A 146 16.90 -3.00 -17.13
C THR A 146 17.30 -2.48 -18.51
N LEU A 147 17.37 -1.15 -18.67
CA LEU A 147 17.69 -0.47 -19.93
C LEU A 147 19.14 0.03 -19.92
N ASN A 148 19.90 -0.32 -20.95
CA ASN A 148 21.22 0.26 -21.22
C ASN A 148 21.32 0.58 -22.73
N GLN A 149 21.56 1.85 -23.09
CA GLN A 149 21.76 2.28 -24.49
C GLN A 149 20.72 1.70 -25.48
N SER A 150 19.43 1.89 -25.20
CA SER A 150 18.31 1.35 -26.00
C SER A 150 18.17 -0.19 -26.04
N GLN A 151 18.91 -0.94 -25.23
CA GLN A 151 18.81 -2.39 -25.11
C GLN A 151 18.22 -2.79 -23.75
N LEU A 152 17.20 -3.65 -23.75
CA LEU A 152 16.66 -4.25 -22.52
C LEU A 152 17.38 -5.57 -22.21
N THR A 153 17.81 -5.72 -20.95
CA THR A 153 18.46 -6.93 -20.43
C THR A 153 17.64 -7.51 -19.29
N ALA A 154 17.29 -8.80 -19.35
CA ALA A 154 16.59 -9.49 -18.28
C ALA A 154 17.44 -9.46 -16.99
N THR A 155 16.83 -9.03 -15.89
CA THR A 155 17.50 -8.73 -14.61
C THR A 155 16.90 -9.52 -13.44
N GLY A 156 15.66 -9.97 -13.54
CA GLY A 156 15.00 -10.80 -12.51
C GLY A 156 13.56 -11.18 -12.88
N SER A 157 12.81 -11.65 -11.89
CA SER A 157 11.36 -11.87 -11.98
C SER A 157 10.58 -10.70 -11.38
N ILE A 158 9.32 -10.52 -11.79
CA ILE A 158 8.38 -9.56 -11.17
C ILE A 158 7.44 -10.20 -10.14
N THR A 159 7.61 -11.49 -9.81
CA THR A 159 6.70 -12.23 -8.91
C THR A 159 6.49 -11.54 -7.56
N GLU A 160 7.56 -11.03 -6.95
CA GLU A 160 7.52 -10.29 -5.67
C GLU A 160 6.89 -8.89 -5.79
N LEU A 161 6.74 -8.38 -7.02
CA LEU A 161 6.15 -7.08 -7.33
C LEU A 161 4.66 -7.20 -7.72
N ALA A 162 4.13 -8.43 -7.85
CA ALA A 162 2.77 -8.68 -8.32
C ALA A 162 1.69 -8.14 -7.36
N GLY A 163 0.60 -7.62 -7.91
CA GLY A 163 -0.47 -6.97 -7.16
C GLY A 163 -0.18 -5.53 -6.72
N HIS A 164 1.11 -5.15 -6.60
CA HIS A 164 1.51 -3.79 -6.23
C HIS A 164 1.32 -2.78 -7.39
N VAL A 165 1.17 -1.51 -7.01
CA VAL A 165 0.93 -0.38 -7.90
C VAL A 165 2.19 0.48 -8.00
N TYR A 166 2.62 0.75 -9.23
CA TYR A 166 3.80 1.54 -9.56
C TYR A 166 3.44 2.73 -10.44
N LYS A 167 4.32 3.72 -10.46
CA LYS A 167 4.26 4.79 -11.45
C LYS A 167 4.92 4.34 -12.74
N SER A 168 4.38 4.79 -13.86
CA SER A 168 4.98 4.62 -15.19
C SER A 168 5.03 5.98 -15.88
N VAL A 169 6.24 6.54 -15.97
CA VAL A 169 6.51 7.79 -16.70
C VAL A 169 6.70 7.49 -18.18
N LYS A 170 7.58 6.53 -18.48
CA LYS A 170 7.99 6.17 -19.85
C LYS A 170 7.36 4.87 -20.33
N GLN A 171 7.18 4.79 -21.65
CA GLN A 171 6.92 3.55 -22.36
C GLN A 171 7.95 3.36 -23.45
N TYR A 172 8.20 2.09 -23.80
CA TYR A 172 9.15 1.70 -24.83
C TYR A 172 8.46 0.75 -25.82
N GLN A 173 8.99 0.66 -27.05
CA GLN A 173 8.55 -0.31 -28.06
C GLN A 173 9.77 -1.00 -28.66
N ASP A 174 9.72 -2.33 -28.70
CA ASP A 174 10.70 -3.14 -29.44
C ASP A 174 10.68 -2.77 -30.93
N THR A 175 11.86 -2.49 -31.46
CA THR A 175 12.08 -2.15 -32.86
C THR A 175 11.79 -3.33 -33.80
N ALA A 176 11.93 -4.58 -33.34
CA ALA A 176 11.60 -5.79 -34.09
C ALA A 176 10.10 -6.11 -34.03
N THR A 177 9.64 -6.72 -32.92
CA THR A 177 8.29 -7.30 -32.75
C THR A 177 7.17 -6.27 -32.54
N LYS A 178 7.51 -5.00 -32.28
CA LYS A 178 6.58 -3.93 -31.89
C LYS A 178 5.92 -4.10 -30.52
N LYS A 179 6.27 -5.15 -29.76
CA LYS A 179 5.89 -5.36 -28.35
C LYS A 179 6.20 -4.11 -27.53
N LYS A 180 5.30 -3.77 -26.59
CA LYS A 180 5.41 -2.57 -25.75
C LYS A 180 5.88 -2.93 -24.35
N TYR A 181 6.55 -1.98 -23.72
CA TYR A 181 7.06 -2.09 -22.36
C TYR A 181 6.76 -0.81 -21.58
N SER A 182 6.61 -0.94 -20.26
CA SER A 182 6.35 0.16 -19.33
C SER A 182 7.51 0.25 -18.33
N GLU A 183 8.00 1.46 -18.09
CA GLU A 183 8.91 1.74 -16.99
C GLU A 183 8.16 1.67 -15.65
N LEU A 184 8.79 1.12 -14.62
CA LEU A 184 8.27 1.05 -13.27
C LEU A 184 9.09 1.93 -12.34
N LEU A 185 8.43 2.84 -11.65
CA LEU A 185 9.01 3.71 -10.64
C LEU A 185 8.33 3.48 -9.28
N ASP A 186 9.13 3.53 -8.21
CA ASP A 186 8.65 3.50 -6.82
C ASP A 186 7.98 4.82 -6.39
N GLU A 187 7.50 4.87 -5.14
CA GLU A 187 6.90 6.08 -4.55
C GLU A 187 7.88 7.25 -4.43
N GLN A 188 9.19 6.96 -4.40
CA GLN A 188 10.27 7.94 -4.30
C GLN A 188 10.76 8.41 -5.68
N ASN A 189 10.25 7.81 -6.77
CA ASN A 189 10.58 8.04 -8.18
C ASN A 189 11.91 7.44 -8.66
N HIS A 190 12.45 6.42 -8.00
CA HIS A 190 13.54 5.61 -8.55
C HIS A 190 12.98 4.58 -9.54
N VAL A 191 13.73 4.27 -10.60
CA VAL A 191 13.37 3.21 -11.55
C VAL A 191 13.68 1.85 -10.93
N ILE A 192 12.63 1.05 -10.72
CA ILE A 192 12.72 -0.35 -10.28
C ILE A 192 13.09 -1.27 -11.46
N GLY A 193 12.63 -0.92 -12.67
CA GLY A 193 12.96 -1.60 -13.90
C GLY A 193 11.93 -1.33 -14.98
N ILE A 194 11.90 -2.20 -15.99
CA ILE A 194 10.96 -2.15 -17.12
C ILE A 194 10.31 -3.52 -17.25
N VAL A 195 9.02 -3.54 -17.59
CA VAL A 195 8.22 -4.75 -17.76
C VAL A 195 7.42 -4.70 -19.06
N GLU A 196 7.01 -5.86 -19.56
CA GLU A 196 6.13 -5.94 -20.73
C GLU A 196 4.76 -5.27 -20.45
N ALA A 197 4.20 -4.55 -21.41
CA ALA A 197 2.94 -3.83 -21.21
C ALA A 197 1.74 -4.76 -20.96
N GLU A 198 1.82 -6.03 -21.34
CA GLU A 198 0.82 -7.07 -21.03
C GLU A 198 0.95 -7.65 -19.62
N SER A 199 2.05 -7.38 -18.89
CA SER A 199 2.19 -7.81 -17.49
C SER A 199 1.49 -6.92 -16.48
N VAL A 200 0.96 -5.77 -16.93
CA VAL A 200 0.37 -4.76 -16.06
C VAL A 200 -1.04 -4.37 -16.48
N THR A 201 -1.93 -4.25 -15.51
CA THR A 201 -3.17 -3.49 -15.66
C THR A 201 -2.82 -2.01 -15.61
N THR A 202 -3.11 -1.26 -16.66
CA THR A 202 -2.84 0.18 -16.72
C THR A 202 -4.06 0.97 -16.22
N ALA A 203 -3.87 1.92 -15.31
CA ALA A 203 -4.96 2.75 -14.79
C ALA A 203 -5.57 3.63 -15.89
N ASP A 204 -6.89 3.86 -15.86
CA ASP A 204 -7.54 4.77 -16.80
C ASP A 204 -7.43 6.23 -16.34
N GLY A 205 -6.30 6.86 -16.66
CA GLY A 205 -6.07 8.27 -16.39
C GLY A 205 -4.59 8.64 -16.52
N VAL A 206 -4.27 9.87 -16.14
CA VAL A 206 -2.89 10.36 -16.03
C VAL A 206 -2.65 11.03 -14.69
N PHE A 207 -1.47 10.82 -14.12
CA PHE A 207 -1.02 11.54 -12.93
C PHE A 207 -0.31 12.84 -13.29
N GLN A 208 -0.38 13.81 -12.37
CA GLN A 208 0.34 15.08 -12.44
C GLN A 208 1.04 15.30 -11.11
N SER A 209 2.30 15.74 -11.13
CA SER A 209 2.99 16.14 -9.90
C SER A 209 2.46 17.50 -9.45
N GLU A 210 2.10 17.57 -8.18
CA GLU A 210 1.52 18.71 -7.48
C GLU A 210 2.48 19.19 -6.39
N LYS A 211 2.37 20.46 -6.00
CA LYS A 211 3.11 21.05 -4.87
C LYS A 211 2.22 21.98 -4.07
N LYS A 212 1.10 21.44 -3.60
CA LYS A 212 0.03 22.20 -2.93
C LYS A 212 -0.48 21.49 -1.68
N TYR A 213 -1.42 22.13 -0.99
CA TYR A 213 -2.13 21.56 0.14
C TYR A 213 -3.61 21.40 -0.21
N ALA A 214 -4.33 20.54 0.49
CA ALA A 214 -5.78 20.44 0.39
C ALA A 214 -6.40 20.22 1.77
N THR A 215 -7.42 21.00 2.10
CA THR A 215 -8.23 20.82 3.32
C THR A 215 -9.45 19.99 3.00
N VAL A 216 -9.66 18.89 3.72
CA VAL A 216 -10.84 18.02 3.57
C VAL A 216 -12.09 18.76 4.06
N GLN A 217 -13.17 18.79 3.27
CA GLN A 217 -14.37 19.59 3.56
C GLN A 217 -15.63 18.77 3.90
N SER A 218 -15.57 17.44 3.79
CA SER A 218 -16.68 16.55 4.15
C SER A 218 -16.15 15.23 4.67
N GLY A 219 -16.81 14.67 5.68
CA GLY A 219 -16.49 13.36 6.26
C GLY A 219 -16.97 12.14 5.44
N ASN A 220 -17.73 12.36 4.37
CA ASN A 220 -18.44 11.31 3.65
C ASN A 220 -17.76 10.81 2.37
N TYR A 221 -16.57 11.32 2.03
CA TYR A 221 -15.82 10.86 0.86
C TYR A 221 -15.03 9.57 1.16
N PRO A 222 -15.07 8.56 0.28
CA PRO A 222 -14.17 7.42 0.36
C PRO A 222 -12.70 7.82 0.30
N LEU A 223 -11.87 7.14 1.10
CA LEU A 223 -10.42 7.13 0.95
C LEU A 223 -10.01 5.79 0.34
N TRP A 224 -9.21 5.82 -0.73
CA TRP A 224 -8.77 4.62 -1.44
C TRP A 224 -7.29 4.36 -1.26
N GLU A 225 -6.89 3.08 -1.22
CA GLU A 225 -5.48 2.70 -1.15
C GLU A 225 -4.73 3.05 -2.44
N SER A 226 -5.38 2.89 -3.60
CA SER A 226 -4.80 3.20 -4.91
C SER A 226 -5.85 3.77 -5.88
N ILE A 227 -5.38 4.34 -6.99
CA ILE A 227 -6.23 4.80 -8.11
C ILE A 227 -6.93 3.68 -8.90
N PHE A 228 -6.71 2.41 -8.56
CA PHE A 228 -7.46 1.28 -9.13
C PHE A 228 -8.75 1.01 -8.33
N PHE A 229 -8.89 1.64 -7.16
CA PHE A 229 -10.08 1.57 -6.31
C PHE A 229 -10.47 0.16 -5.84
N ASP A 230 -9.55 -0.82 -5.91
CA ASP A 230 -9.78 -2.20 -5.44
C ASP A 230 -10.10 -2.28 -3.94
N LYS A 231 -9.56 -1.35 -3.15
CA LYS A 231 -9.64 -1.32 -1.68
C LYS A 231 -9.89 0.09 -1.16
N GLN A 232 -11.01 0.24 -0.47
CA GLN A 232 -11.36 1.43 0.31
C GLN A 232 -10.74 1.30 1.71
N LEU A 233 -10.03 2.33 2.17
CA LEU A 233 -9.43 2.40 3.51
C LEU A 233 -10.43 2.87 4.58
N GLY A 234 -11.49 3.56 4.16
CA GLY A 234 -12.54 4.09 5.03
C GLY A 234 -13.22 5.30 4.39
N THR A 235 -13.69 6.24 5.21
CA THR A 235 -14.08 7.58 4.74
C THR A 235 -13.27 8.65 5.44
N THR A 236 -13.30 9.85 4.88
CA THR A 236 -12.75 11.10 5.41
C THR A 236 -13.25 11.54 6.80
N LYS A 237 -14.14 10.79 7.47
CA LYS A 237 -14.80 11.22 8.73
C LYS A 237 -13.83 11.63 9.83
N THR A 238 -12.73 10.90 9.99
CA THR A 238 -11.68 11.16 11.01
C THR A 238 -10.72 12.28 10.64
N ILE A 239 -10.65 12.65 9.35
CA ILE A 239 -9.72 13.67 8.83
C ILE A 239 -10.45 14.92 8.28
N ASN A 240 -11.75 15.05 8.56
CA ASN A 240 -12.54 16.20 8.12
C ASN A 240 -11.98 17.51 8.71
N GLN A 241 -11.97 18.58 7.92
CA GLN A 241 -11.37 19.89 8.22
C GLN A 241 -9.84 19.89 8.44
N GLN A 242 -9.15 18.75 8.34
CA GLN A 242 -7.68 18.69 8.38
C GLN A 242 -7.08 18.98 7.00
N THR A 243 -5.82 19.44 7.00
CA THR A 243 -5.09 19.84 5.79
C THR A 243 -3.91 18.92 5.54
N PHE A 244 -3.79 18.42 4.31
CA PHE A 244 -2.76 17.49 3.87
C PHE A 244 -1.93 18.07 2.72
N GLN A 245 -0.71 17.57 2.55
CA GLN A 245 0.07 17.79 1.34
C GLN A 245 -0.57 17.01 0.18
N VAL A 246 -0.65 17.62 -0.99
CA VAL A 246 -0.95 16.96 -2.27
C VAL A 246 0.29 17.03 -3.14
N LYS A 247 0.96 15.88 -3.27
CA LYS A 247 2.17 15.70 -4.10
C LYS A 247 1.84 15.21 -5.50
N GLU A 248 0.70 14.55 -5.65
CA GLU A 248 0.23 13.98 -6.90
C GLU A 248 -1.29 14.15 -7.02
N SER A 249 -1.76 14.52 -8.21
CA SER A 249 -3.16 14.40 -8.59
C SER A 249 -3.30 13.40 -9.74
N PHE A 250 -4.44 12.72 -9.81
CA PHE A 250 -4.74 11.74 -10.86
C PHE A 250 -6.05 12.11 -11.54
N LYS A 251 -5.98 12.36 -12.84
CA LYS A 251 -7.12 12.67 -13.71
C LYS A 251 -7.58 11.38 -14.38
N HIS A 252 -8.62 10.78 -13.82
CA HIS A 252 -9.22 9.54 -14.29
C HIS A 252 -10.08 9.79 -15.54
N GLY A 253 -10.20 8.81 -16.44
CA GLY A 253 -10.87 8.97 -17.74
C GLY A 253 -12.35 9.36 -17.67
N ASN A 254 -13.04 9.07 -16.55
CA ASN A 254 -14.39 9.58 -16.27
C ASN A 254 -14.48 11.09 -15.93
N GLY A 255 -13.37 11.84 -16.05
CA GLY A 255 -13.31 13.28 -15.79
C GLY A 255 -13.18 13.67 -14.31
N SER A 256 -13.15 12.71 -13.38
CA SER A 256 -12.85 12.99 -11.97
C SER A 256 -11.34 13.17 -11.75
N THR A 257 -10.99 14.15 -10.92
CA THR A 257 -9.63 14.29 -10.37
C THR A 257 -9.60 13.73 -8.95
N TYR A 258 -8.53 13.02 -8.62
CA TYR A 258 -8.25 12.49 -7.29
C TYR A 258 -6.92 13.07 -6.78
N TYR A 259 -6.78 13.25 -5.47
CA TYR A 259 -5.56 13.74 -4.82
C TYR A 259 -4.97 12.67 -3.92
N ALA A 260 -3.66 12.44 -4.03
CA ALA A 260 -2.91 11.64 -3.06
C ALA A 260 -2.62 12.51 -1.83
N LEU A 261 -3.23 12.17 -0.70
CA LEU A 261 -3.07 12.92 0.56
C LEU A 261 -1.86 12.39 1.34
N TYR A 262 -1.00 13.30 1.79
CA TYR A 262 0.14 12.99 2.67
C TYR A 262 0.16 13.88 3.91
N THR A 263 0.64 13.35 5.03
CA THR A 263 0.92 14.12 6.26
C THR A 263 2.11 15.08 6.06
N ASP A 264 2.30 15.98 7.02
CA ASP A 264 3.52 16.78 7.19
C ASP A 264 4.79 15.90 7.16
N LYS A 265 4.73 14.74 7.81
CA LYS A 265 5.77 13.70 7.89
C LYS A 265 5.88 12.82 6.64
N ASN A 266 5.29 13.24 5.52
CA ASN A 266 5.30 12.53 4.24
C ASN A 266 4.57 11.16 4.22
N GLN A 267 3.83 10.80 5.26
CA GLN A 267 3.11 9.52 5.30
C GLN A 267 1.86 9.59 4.42
N PHE A 268 1.66 8.60 3.56
CA PHE A 268 0.48 8.51 2.70
C PHE A 268 -0.78 8.16 3.51
N ILE A 269 -1.89 8.84 3.21
CA ILE A 269 -3.20 8.68 3.90
C ILE A 269 -4.25 8.02 3.00
N GLY A 270 -4.11 8.14 1.67
CA GLY A 270 -5.06 7.62 0.70
C GLY A 270 -5.35 8.60 -0.44
N TRP A 271 -6.05 8.09 -1.46
CA TRP A 271 -6.61 8.88 -2.54
C TRP A 271 -8.02 9.36 -2.19
N ILE A 272 -8.26 10.67 -2.23
CA ILE A 272 -9.59 11.29 -2.14
C ILE A 272 -10.03 11.79 -3.52
N ASN A 273 -11.33 11.79 -3.83
CA ASN A 273 -11.84 12.57 -4.96
C ASN A 273 -11.71 14.08 -4.65
N ALA A 274 -11.17 14.87 -5.58
CA ALA A 274 -10.88 16.28 -5.35
C ALA A 274 -12.11 17.13 -4.94
N LYS A 275 -13.34 16.70 -5.27
CA LYS A 275 -14.58 17.36 -4.82
C LYS A 275 -14.83 17.27 -3.30
N GLY A 276 -14.08 16.43 -2.59
CA GLY A 276 -14.13 16.30 -1.13
C GLY A 276 -13.16 17.20 -0.35
N ALA A 277 -12.37 18.02 -1.05
CA ALA A 277 -11.41 18.92 -0.46
C ALA A 277 -11.36 20.27 -1.21
N ALA A 278 -10.80 21.29 -0.57
CA ALA A 278 -10.46 22.56 -1.21
C ALA A 278 -8.95 22.76 -1.23
N ASP A 279 -8.43 23.24 -2.36
CA ASP A 279 -7.01 23.59 -2.53
C ASP A 279 -6.62 24.71 -1.54
N ALA A 280 -5.59 24.45 -0.74
CA ALA A 280 -5.05 25.35 0.26
C ALA A 280 -3.66 25.85 -0.13
N LYS A 281 -3.36 27.12 0.21
CA LYS A 281 -2.09 27.78 -0.16
C LYS A 281 -0.92 27.47 0.79
N SER A 282 -1.19 26.83 1.92
CA SER A 282 -0.18 26.55 2.97
C SER A 282 -0.61 25.36 3.84
N PRO A 283 0.27 24.82 4.71
CA PRO A 283 -0.10 23.80 5.70
C PRO A 283 -1.25 24.21 6.64
N GLY A 284 -1.46 25.51 6.84
CA GLY A 284 -2.55 26.04 7.68
C GLY A 284 -3.95 25.86 7.09
N GLY A 285 -4.07 25.43 5.84
CA GLY A 285 -5.34 25.11 5.21
C GLY A 285 -6.08 26.29 4.58
N ILE A 286 -7.39 26.09 4.39
CA ILE A 286 -8.36 27.15 4.08
C ILE A 286 -8.81 27.87 5.37
N TRP A 287 -9.35 29.08 5.22
CA TRP A 287 -10.07 29.73 6.32
C TRP A 287 -11.33 28.93 6.71
N GLN A 288 -11.59 28.81 8.00
CA GLN A 288 -12.75 28.11 8.55
C GLN A 288 -13.51 29.08 9.48
N SER A 289 -14.83 29.18 9.29
CA SER A 289 -15.70 30.01 10.13
C SER A 289 -15.92 29.35 11.49
N GLU A 290 -15.68 30.07 12.57
CA GLU A 290 -15.85 29.59 13.94
C GLU A 290 -16.59 30.63 14.79
N SER A 291 -17.57 30.20 15.56
CA SER A 291 -18.48 31.07 16.33
C SER A 291 -18.26 30.89 17.83
N LYS A 292 -17.03 31.13 18.28
CA LYS A 292 -16.60 30.96 19.67
C LYS A 292 -16.12 32.27 20.29
N TYR A 293 -16.40 32.44 21.58
CA TYR A 293 -15.88 33.53 22.39
C TYR A 293 -14.53 33.14 22.99
N ALA A 294 -13.58 34.07 22.98
CA ALA A 294 -12.28 33.92 23.63
C ALA A 294 -12.06 35.07 24.62
N THR A 295 -11.55 34.76 25.81
CA THR A 295 -11.24 35.75 26.86
C THR A 295 -9.73 35.91 26.97
N ILE A 296 -9.24 37.14 26.86
CA ILE A 296 -7.81 37.44 27.05
C ILE A 296 -7.50 37.45 28.55
N ILE A 297 -6.90 36.37 29.04
CA ILE A 297 -6.60 36.18 30.47
C ILE A 297 -5.32 36.89 30.96
N SER A 298 -4.50 37.45 30.06
CA SER A 298 -3.36 38.31 30.42
C SER A 298 -2.96 39.22 29.24
N GLY A 299 -2.47 40.43 29.53
CA GLY A 299 -2.27 41.50 28.54
C GLY A 299 -0.97 41.42 27.71
N ASN A 300 -0.11 40.44 27.93
CA ASN A 300 1.24 40.40 27.34
C ASN A 300 1.33 39.58 26.04
N TYR A 301 0.28 39.59 25.21
CA TYR A 301 0.19 38.81 23.98
C TYR A 301 -0.19 39.68 22.78
N THR A 302 0.51 39.48 21.67
CA THR A 302 0.18 40.08 20.36
C THR A 302 -0.91 39.27 19.68
N LEU A 303 -1.99 39.95 19.26
CA LEU A 303 -2.97 39.42 18.32
C LEU A 303 -2.49 39.67 16.89
N TRP A 304 -2.80 38.73 15.98
CA TRP A 304 -2.37 38.70 14.58
C TRP A 304 -3.57 38.46 13.66
#